data_AF-W0ALP6-F1
#
_entry.id   AF-W0ALP6-F1
#
_cell.length_a   1.000
_cell.length_b   1.000
_cell.length_c   1.000
_cell.angle_alpha   90.00
_cell.angle_beta   90.00
_cell.angle_gamma   90.00
#
_symmetry.space_group_name_H-M   'P 1'
#
loop_
_entity.id
_entity.type
_entity.pdbx_description
1 polymer ?
#
loop_
_entity_poly.entity_id
_entity_poly.type
_entity_poly.pdbx_seq_one_letter_code
_entity_poly.pdbx_strand_id
1 'polypeptide(L)'
;MALIWCALGDRQDFRMHQWVGGGRPVIASFTARGWPFEIFAAAEPVADQAGWRHFLVEQRLLALGGARLRATVMTLRRQGLKTEPAFARALGIEGDPYEALLVLQAGGEARLVEALRGAGFDTHRHAGG
;
A
#
# COMPACT_ATOMS: atom_id res chain seq x y z
N MET A 1 -12.74 8.00 -18.81
CA MET A 1 -14.07 7.85 -18.17
C MET A 1 -14.98 6.85 -18.87
N ALA A 2 -15.14 6.89 -20.20
CA ALA A 2 -16.01 5.95 -20.91
C ALA A 2 -15.65 4.46 -20.75
N LEU A 3 -14.35 4.12 -20.66
CA LEU A 3 -13.89 2.72 -20.67
C LEU A 3 -14.36 1.90 -19.45
N ILE A 4 -14.27 2.43 -18.23
CA ILE A 4 -14.67 1.70 -17.02
C ILE A 4 -16.18 1.43 -17.03
N TRP A 5 -16.97 2.45 -17.37
CA TRP A 5 -18.41 2.32 -17.48
C TRP A 5 -18.83 1.31 -18.56
N CYS A 6 -18.23 1.38 -19.75
CA CYS A 6 -18.55 0.42 -20.82
C CYS A 6 -18.14 -1.02 -20.48
N ALA A 7 -17.05 -1.21 -19.74
CA ALA A 7 -16.54 -2.55 -19.43
C ALA A 7 -17.22 -3.21 -18.23
N LEU A 8 -17.72 -2.42 -17.27
CA LEU A 8 -18.15 -2.90 -15.96
C LEU A 8 -19.53 -2.40 -15.53
N GLY A 9 -20.18 -1.53 -16.30
CA GLY A 9 -21.48 -0.93 -15.94
C GLY A 9 -22.61 -1.94 -15.85
N ASP A 10 -22.44 -3.14 -16.42
CA ASP A 10 -23.38 -4.26 -16.33
C ASP A 10 -23.16 -5.18 -15.13
N ARG A 11 -22.11 -4.91 -14.32
CA ARG A 11 -21.78 -5.75 -13.17
C ARG A 11 -22.75 -5.52 -12.02
N GLN A 12 -22.92 -6.57 -11.22
CA GLN A 12 -23.70 -6.52 -9.98
C GLN A 12 -23.15 -5.44 -9.06
N ASP A 13 -24.05 -4.66 -8.44
CA ASP A 13 -23.75 -3.58 -7.51
C ASP A 13 -22.79 -2.51 -8.05
N PHE A 14 -22.69 -2.34 -9.37
CA PHE A 14 -21.78 -1.37 -9.96
C PHE A 14 -22.10 0.06 -9.51
N ARG A 15 -21.09 0.77 -9.02
CA ARG A 15 -21.14 2.19 -8.65
C ARG A 15 -19.87 2.87 -9.14
N MET A 16 -20.01 4.10 -9.62
CA MET A 16 -18.87 4.91 -10.02
C MET A 16 -19.05 6.33 -9.52
N HIS A 17 -18.00 6.88 -8.91
CA HIS A 17 -17.97 8.28 -8.50
C HIS A 17 -16.59 8.88 -8.74
N GLN A 18 -16.55 10.17 -8.98
CA GLN A 18 -15.32 10.93 -9.18
C GLN A 18 -15.12 11.87 -7.98
N TRP A 19 -13.89 11.92 -7.47
CA TRP A 19 -13.54 12.89 -6.44
C TRP A 19 -13.43 14.29 -7.02
N VAL A 20 -13.84 15.29 -6.23
CA VAL A 20 -13.83 16.71 -6.65
C VAL A 20 -12.45 17.36 -6.41
N GLY A 21 -11.60 16.76 -5.57
CA GLY A 21 -10.27 17.27 -5.21
C GLY A 21 -9.16 16.98 -6.24
N GLY A 22 -7.91 17.23 -5.83
CA GLY A 22 -6.71 17.10 -6.66
C GLY A 22 -6.61 15.74 -7.39
N GLY A 23 -6.22 15.78 -8.66
CA GLY A 23 -6.10 14.61 -9.53
C GLY A 23 -7.42 14.01 -10.04
N ARG A 24 -8.57 14.41 -9.45
CA ARG A 24 -9.93 13.95 -9.78
C ARG A 24 -10.02 12.43 -10.06
N PRO A 25 -9.48 11.59 -9.17
CA PRO A 25 -9.52 10.15 -9.37
C PRO A 25 -10.95 9.66 -9.37
N VAL A 26 -11.14 8.51 -10.02
CA VAL A 26 -12.42 7.83 -10.12
C VAL A 26 -12.32 6.51 -9.41
N ILE A 27 -13.35 6.25 -8.62
CA ILE A 27 -13.54 5.00 -7.93
C ILE A 27 -14.73 4.31 -8.58
N ALA A 28 -14.50 3.10 -9.06
CA ALA A 28 -15.54 2.19 -9.52
C ALA A 28 -15.56 0.96 -8.63
N SER A 29 -16.71 0.65 -8.06
CA SER A 29 -16.91 -0.55 -7.25
C SER A 29 -17.99 -1.44 -7.87
N PHE A 30 -17.84 -2.75 -7.70
CA PHE A 30 -18.77 -3.76 -8.20
C PHE A 30 -18.57 -5.08 -7.48
N THR A 31 -19.52 -5.99 -7.59
CA THR A 31 -19.41 -7.37 -7.09
C THR A 31 -19.08 -8.32 -8.24
N ALA A 32 -18.10 -9.19 -8.06
CA ALA A 32 -17.81 -10.28 -8.99
C ALA A 32 -17.51 -11.58 -8.24
N ARG A 33 -18.16 -12.67 -8.65
CA ARG A 33 -18.03 -14.00 -8.02
C ARG A 33 -18.30 -13.98 -6.49
N GLY A 34 -19.17 -13.08 -6.03
CA GLY A 34 -19.49 -12.91 -4.61
C GLY A 34 -18.48 -12.04 -3.82
N TRP A 35 -17.47 -11.45 -4.48
CA TRP A 35 -16.49 -10.60 -3.84
C TRP A 35 -16.68 -9.13 -4.26
N PRO A 36 -16.61 -8.18 -3.33
CA PRO A 36 -16.58 -6.76 -3.66
C PRO A 36 -15.20 -6.40 -4.22
N PHE A 37 -15.21 -5.67 -5.34
CA PHE A 37 -14.04 -5.08 -5.97
C PHE A 37 -14.17 -3.57 -5.97
N GLU A 38 -13.02 -2.90 -5.87
CA GLU A 38 -12.89 -1.46 -6.05
C GLU A 38 -11.70 -1.19 -6.96
N ILE A 39 -11.90 -0.35 -7.97
CA ILE A 39 -10.90 0.11 -8.91
C ILE A 39 -10.70 1.61 -8.67
N PHE A 40 -9.48 1.97 -8.30
CA PHE A 40 -9.02 3.35 -8.27
C PHE A 40 -8.34 3.68 -9.60
N ALA A 41 -8.77 4.77 -10.24
CA ALA A 41 -8.20 5.26 -11.49
C ALA A 41 -7.88 6.75 -11.39
N ALA A 42 -6.61 7.09 -11.57
CA ALA A 42 -6.13 8.47 -11.65
C ALA A 42 -5.47 8.72 -13.02
N ALA A 43 -5.30 9.99 -13.38
CA ALA A 43 -4.55 10.37 -14.59
C ALA A 43 -3.04 10.12 -14.43
N GLU A 44 -2.56 10.11 -13.20
CA GLU A 44 -1.16 9.84 -12.86
C GLU A 44 -0.78 8.38 -13.17
N PRO A 45 0.42 8.12 -13.72
CA PRO A 45 0.93 6.76 -13.92
C PRO A 45 0.91 5.96 -12.62
N VAL A 46 0.58 4.67 -12.70
CA VAL A 46 0.52 3.78 -11.52
C VAL A 46 1.82 3.82 -10.71
N ALA A 47 2.97 3.92 -11.37
CA ALA A 47 4.28 4.00 -10.73
C ALA A 47 4.42 5.19 -9.75
N ASP A 48 3.73 6.29 -10.01
CA ASP A 48 3.85 7.54 -9.25
C ASP A 48 2.75 7.68 -8.19
N GLN A 49 1.64 6.93 -8.33
CA GLN A 49 0.53 6.93 -7.38
C GLN A 49 0.99 6.49 -5.98
N ALA A 50 0.66 7.30 -4.97
CA ALA A 50 1.07 7.08 -3.58
C ALA A 50 0.71 5.66 -3.08
N GLY A 51 -0.51 5.18 -3.33
CA GLY A 51 -0.92 3.84 -2.88
C GLY A 51 -0.09 2.70 -3.51
N TRP A 52 0.35 2.86 -4.76
CA TRP A 52 1.25 1.88 -5.38
C TRP A 52 2.66 1.95 -4.78
N ARG A 53 3.17 3.16 -4.54
CA ARG A 53 4.47 3.37 -3.90
C ARG A 53 4.50 2.82 -2.47
N HIS A 54 3.42 3.02 -1.69
CA HIS A 54 3.21 2.40 -0.38
C HIS A 54 3.21 0.88 -0.46
N PHE A 55 2.43 0.30 -1.38
CA PHE A 55 2.42 -1.14 -1.59
C PHE A 55 3.82 -1.71 -1.87
N LEU A 56 4.60 -1.07 -2.74
CA LEU A 56 5.96 -1.51 -3.07
C LEU A 56 6.90 -1.49 -1.86
N VAL A 57 6.89 -0.41 -1.06
CA VAL A 57 7.77 -0.33 0.12
C VAL A 57 7.35 -1.30 1.22
N GLU A 58 6.04 -1.46 1.46
CA GLU A 58 5.51 -2.46 2.40
C GLU A 58 5.91 -3.88 2.00
N GLN A 59 5.77 -4.21 0.71
CA GLN A 59 6.16 -5.50 0.16
C GLN A 59 7.66 -5.74 0.32
N ARG A 60 8.50 -4.72 0.07
CA ARG A 60 9.95 -4.83 0.26
C ARG A 60 10.34 -4.97 1.72
N LEU A 61 9.71 -4.21 2.62
CA LEU A 61 9.92 -4.32 4.06
C LEU A 61 9.57 -5.71 4.58
N LEU A 62 8.44 -6.29 4.14
CA LEU A 62 8.07 -7.67 4.50
C LEU A 62 9.05 -8.71 3.96
N ALA A 63 9.55 -8.52 2.74
CA ALA A 63 10.53 -9.41 2.13
C ALA A 63 11.88 -9.39 2.88
N LEU A 64 12.31 -8.21 3.34
CA LEU A 64 13.57 -8.03 4.07
C LEU A 64 13.45 -8.42 5.55
N GLY A 65 12.41 -7.97 6.25
CA GLY A 65 12.19 -8.18 7.69
C GLY A 65 11.54 -9.51 8.06
N GLY A 66 11.13 -10.30 7.06
CA GLY A 66 10.71 -11.69 7.21
C GLY A 66 9.48 -11.90 8.10
N ALA A 67 9.39 -13.13 8.65
CA ALA A 67 8.22 -13.59 9.39
C ALA A 67 7.95 -12.77 10.67
N ARG A 68 9.02 -12.30 11.34
CA ARG A 68 8.89 -11.53 12.59
C ARG A 68 8.25 -10.16 12.33
N LEU A 69 8.70 -9.43 11.31
CA LEU A 69 8.05 -8.17 10.94
C LEU A 69 6.59 -8.39 10.55
N ARG A 70 6.33 -9.41 9.71
CA ARG A 70 4.96 -9.74 9.28
C ARG A 70 4.05 -10.02 10.48
N ALA A 71 4.52 -10.79 11.46
CA ALA A 71 3.75 -11.09 12.67
C ALA A 71 3.45 -9.82 13.49
N THR A 72 4.45 -8.95 13.66
CA THR A 72 4.27 -7.66 14.34
C THR A 72 3.24 -6.79 13.62
N VAL A 73 3.41 -6.54 12.32
CA VAL A 73 2.48 -5.71 11.53
C VAL A 73 1.06 -6.27 11.56
N MET A 74 0.89 -7.58 11.43
CA MET A 74 -0.44 -8.20 11.52
C MET A 74 -1.08 -8.05 12.91
N THR A 75 -0.29 -8.13 13.98
CA THR A 75 -0.79 -7.85 15.34
C THR A 75 -1.26 -6.40 15.46
N LEU A 76 -0.49 -5.44 14.97
CA LEU A 76 -0.86 -4.02 15.01
C LEU A 76 -2.12 -3.75 14.16
N ARG A 77 -2.26 -4.39 12.99
CA ARG A 77 -3.46 -4.29 12.15
C ARG A 77 -4.69 -4.88 12.83
N ARG A 78 -4.55 -6.02 13.51
CA ARG A 78 -5.64 -6.62 14.32
C ARG A 78 -6.07 -5.74 15.49
N GLN A 79 -5.19 -4.87 15.99
CA GLN A 79 -5.52 -3.86 16.99
C GLN A 79 -6.21 -2.62 16.39
N GLY A 80 -6.55 -2.62 15.10
CA GLY A 80 -7.30 -1.56 14.43
C GLY A 80 -6.43 -0.55 13.67
N LEU A 81 -5.12 -0.72 13.61
CA LEU A 81 -4.29 0.16 12.78
C LEU A 81 -4.47 -0.15 11.29
N LYS A 82 -4.50 0.91 10.50
CA LYS A 82 -4.32 0.83 9.04
C LYS A 82 -2.90 0.33 8.72
N THR A 83 -2.68 -0.05 7.46
CA THR A 83 -1.45 -0.72 7.03
C THR A 83 -0.22 0.17 7.24
N GLU A 84 -0.23 1.38 6.71
CA GLU A 84 0.92 2.31 6.77
C GLU A 84 1.27 2.69 8.22
N PRO A 85 0.30 3.09 9.09
CA PRO A 85 0.57 3.29 10.52
C PRO A 85 1.08 2.05 11.24
N ALA A 86 0.65 0.85 10.84
CA ALA A 86 1.15 -0.39 11.44
C ALA A 86 2.63 -0.62 11.11
N PHE A 87 3.06 -0.32 9.87
CA PHE A 87 4.47 -0.37 9.51
C PHE A 87 5.29 0.71 10.24
N ALA A 88 4.82 1.96 10.23
CA ALA A 88 5.51 3.05 10.94
C ALA A 88 5.68 2.71 12.43
N ARG A 89 4.63 2.22 13.09
CA ARG A 89 4.69 1.80 14.49
C ARG A 89 5.59 0.58 14.71
N ALA A 90 5.59 -0.41 13.81
CA ALA A 90 6.47 -1.57 13.93
C ALA A 90 7.95 -1.17 13.82
N LEU A 91 8.26 -0.19 12.96
CA LEU A 91 9.61 0.29 12.71
C LEU A 91 10.05 1.42 13.64
N GLY A 92 9.19 1.87 14.56
CA GLY A 92 9.49 2.99 15.46
C GLY A 92 9.66 4.33 14.73
N ILE A 93 8.99 4.53 13.60
CA ILE A 93 9.08 5.76 12.82
C ILE A 93 8.09 6.79 13.36
N GLU A 94 8.60 7.99 13.65
CA GLU A 94 7.81 9.13 14.10
C GLU A 94 7.29 9.98 12.93
N GLY A 95 6.27 10.80 13.20
CA GLY A 95 5.66 11.68 12.21
C GLY A 95 4.49 11.05 11.46
N ASP A 96 4.22 11.54 10.24
CA ASP A 96 3.14 11.02 9.40
C ASP A 96 3.56 9.67 8.77
N PRO A 97 2.84 8.57 9.05
CA PRO A 97 3.15 7.25 8.50
C PRO A 97 3.17 7.19 6.97
N TYR A 98 2.29 7.96 6.31
CA TYR A 98 2.18 7.94 4.86
C TYR A 98 3.41 8.57 4.22
N GLU A 99 3.82 9.75 4.68
CA GLU A 99 5.02 10.42 4.18
C GLU A 99 6.29 9.66 4.53
N ALA A 100 6.38 9.15 5.76
CA ALA A 100 7.54 8.40 6.23
C ALA A 100 7.85 7.16 5.37
N LEU A 101 6.82 6.40 4.97
CA LEU A 101 7.00 5.25 4.10
C LEU A 101 7.44 5.65 2.68
N LEU A 102 6.98 6.79 2.16
CA LEU A 102 7.45 7.30 0.87
C LEU A 102 8.90 7.75 0.92
N VAL A 103 9.33 8.39 2.02
CA VAL A 103 10.73 8.76 2.24
C VAL A 103 11.62 7.52 2.30
N LEU A 104 11.19 6.49 3.02
CA LEU A 104 11.90 5.20 3.05
C LEU A 104 12.01 4.56 1.66
N GLN A 105 10.92 4.58 0.89
CA GLN A 105 10.90 4.07 -0.48
C GLN A 105 11.91 4.81 -1.37
N ALA A 106 11.94 6.15 -1.29
CA ALA A 106 12.86 6.99 -2.05
C ALA A 106 14.33 6.79 -1.64
N GLY A 107 14.58 6.46 -0.37
CA GLY A 107 15.91 6.16 0.17
C GLY A 107 16.52 4.84 -0.30
N GLY A 108 15.75 4.00 -1.01
CA GLY A 108 16.21 2.73 -1.54
C GLY A 108 16.47 1.65 -0.48
N GLU A 109 16.95 0.49 -0.92
CA GLU A 109 17.06 -0.71 -0.09
C GLU A 109 17.93 -0.53 1.17
N ALA A 110 19.03 0.22 1.07
CA ALA A 110 19.93 0.46 2.20
C ALA A 110 19.20 1.13 3.38
N ARG A 111 18.32 2.09 3.09
CA ARG A 111 17.49 2.77 4.11
C ARG A 111 16.44 1.85 4.72
N LEU A 112 15.85 0.96 3.93
CA LEU A 112 14.92 -0.05 4.44
C LEU A 112 15.61 -1.01 5.43
N VAL A 113 16.81 -1.46 5.07
CA VAL A 113 17.63 -2.34 5.94
C VAL A 113 18.04 -1.63 7.22
N GLU A 114 18.44 -0.35 7.13
CA GLU A 114 18.76 0.49 8.29
C GLU A 114 17.56 0.60 9.23
N ALA A 115 16.37 0.94 8.70
CA ALA A 115 15.14 1.06 9.48
C ALA A 115 14.76 -0.26 10.18
N LEU A 116 14.86 -1.38 9.46
CA LEU A 116 14.58 -2.71 10.02
C LEU A 116 15.51 -3.06 11.17
N ARG A 117 16.82 -2.84 11.00
CA ARG A 117 17.81 -3.12 12.05
C ARG A 117 17.66 -2.19 13.24
N GLY A 118 17.39 -0.91 13.01
CA GLY A 118 17.10 0.08 14.06
C GLY A 118 15.90 -0.33 14.92
N ALA A 119 14.90 -0.98 14.32
CA ALA A 119 13.74 -1.52 15.00
C ALA A 119 13.92 -2.96 15.54
N GLY A 120 15.13 -3.54 15.44
CA GLY A 120 15.45 -4.86 15.99
C GLY A 120 14.91 -6.04 15.18
N PHE A 121 14.66 -5.86 13.88
CA PHE A 121 14.34 -6.95 12.96
C PHE A 121 15.60 -7.44 12.25
N ASP A 122 15.72 -8.77 12.14
CA ASP A 122 16.73 -9.40 11.30
C ASP A 122 16.39 -9.17 9.83
N THR A 123 17.43 -8.93 9.02
CA THR A 123 17.26 -8.63 7.59
C THR A 123 17.75 -9.81 6.77
N HIS A 124 16.88 -10.36 5.94
CA HIS A 124 17.22 -11.41 4.99
C HIS A 124 17.64 -10.78 3.66
N ARG A 125 18.80 -11.20 3.13
CA ARG A 125 19.15 -10.88 1.75
C ARG A 125 18.29 -11.76 0.86
N HIS A 126 17.35 -11.16 0.13
CA HIS A 126 16.72 -11.89 -0.97
C HIS A 126 17.79 -12.12 -2.04
N ALA A 127 18.16 -13.39 -2.24
CA ALA A 127 18.79 -13.80 -3.49
C ALA A 127 17.78 -13.50 -4.61
N GLY A 128 18.10 -12.50 -5.43
CA GLY A 128 17.32 -12.21 -6.64
C GLY A 128 17.44 -13.37 -7.61
N GLY A 129 16.31 -13.78 -8.16
CA GLY A 129 16.18 -14.57 -9.39
C GLY A 129 15.31 -13.79 -10.35
#